data_AF-A0A970CQK8-F1
#
_entry.id   AF-A0A970CQK8-F1
#
_cell.length_a   1.000
_cell.length_b   1.000
_cell.length_c   1.000
_cell.angle_alpha   90.00
_cell.angle_beta   90.00
_cell.angle_gamma   90.00
#
_symmetry.space_group_name_H-M   'P 1'
#
loop_
_entity.id
_entity.type
_entity.pdbx_description
1 polymer ?
#
loop_
_entity_poly.entity_id
_entity_poly.type
_entity_poly.pdbx_seq_one_letter_code
_entity_poly.pdbx_strand_id
1 'polypeptide(L)'
;MYKGLEVKLLAITPDSENLVEKAGRLCYASGDKQGTNENWLAARVKEGHESLIEHASATFYIRASRALTHELVRHRIASYSQRSQRYVRELQADYIIPPEFEDKNSETAKIFHEAMSAAWDSYKKLLDAGMKPEIARYVLPNACMTEIICTWNFREIRHILKLRTSPAALPEIREVAQKICDIMKEQAPKVFGDL
;
A
#
# COMPACT_ATOMS: atom_id res chain seq x y z
N MET A 1 9.85 -13.07 -5.32
CA MET A 1 8.84 -11.98 -5.24
C MET A 1 7.84 -12.44 -4.22
N TYR A 2 7.35 -11.60 -3.31
CA TYR A 2 6.42 -12.08 -2.28
C TYR A 2 5.17 -12.71 -2.92
N LYS A 3 4.97 -14.01 -2.73
CA LYS A 3 3.86 -14.73 -3.38
C LYS A 3 2.54 -14.35 -2.72
N GLY A 4 1.55 -14.00 -3.54
CA GLY A 4 0.23 -13.56 -3.09
C GLY A 4 0.10 -12.05 -2.86
N LEU A 5 1.15 -11.27 -3.11
CA LEU A 5 1.13 -9.81 -3.08
C LEU A 5 0.43 -9.25 -4.32
N GLU A 6 -0.44 -8.26 -4.14
CA GLU A 6 -1.10 -7.56 -5.25
C GLU A 6 -1.25 -6.07 -4.93
N VAL A 7 -1.03 -5.21 -5.93
CA VAL A 7 -1.26 -3.76 -5.87
C VAL A 7 -2.03 -3.36 -7.13
N LYS A 8 -3.15 -2.67 -6.96
CA LYS A 8 -3.98 -2.15 -8.07
C LYS A 8 -4.39 -0.72 -7.81
N LEU A 9 -4.30 0.14 -8.83
CA LEU A 9 -4.95 1.44 -8.80
C LEU A 9 -6.45 1.25 -9.01
N LEU A 10 -7.26 1.75 -8.09
CA LEU A 10 -8.73 1.73 -8.19
C LEU A 10 -9.27 3.05 -8.75
N ALA A 11 -8.71 4.16 -8.31
CA ALA A 11 -9.13 5.49 -8.72
C ALA A 11 -7.99 6.50 -8.60
N ILE A 12 -8.03 7.53 -9.42
CA ILE A 12 -7.18 8.71 -9.36
C ILE A 12 -8.03 9.93 -9.64
N THR A 13 -7.66 11.07 -9.09
CA THR A 13 -8.34 12.35 -9.39
C THR A 13 -8.29 12.59 -10.91
N PRO A 14 -9.45 12.75 -11.59
CA PRO A 14 -9.47 13.05 -13.01
C PRO A 14 -8.68 14.33 -13.31
N ASP A 15 -7.91 14.32 -14.40
CA ASP A 15 -7.05 15.43 -14.80
C ASP A 15 -6.14 15.95 -13.67
N SER A 16 -5.63 15.05 -12.82
CA SER A 16 -4.93 15.38 -11.57
C SER A 16 -3.82 16.41 -11.73
N GLU A 17 -2.97 16.29 -12.77
CA GLU A 17 -1.87 17.22 -12.99
C GLU A 17 -2.34 18.61 -13.39
N ASN A 18 -3.42 18.68 -14.18
CA ASN A 18 -4.05 19.92 -14.59
C ASN A 18 -4.72 20.62 -13.41
N LEU A 19 -5.37 19.86 -12.52
CA LEU A 19 -5.92 20.37 -11.26
C LEU A 19 -4.82 20.97 -10.37
N VAL A 20 -3.71 20.26 -10.21
CA VAL A 20 -2.57 20.73 -9.41
C VAL A 20 -1.94 21.98 -10.03
N GLU A 21 -1.75 22.00 -11.34
CA GLU A 21 -1.23 23.19 -12.04
C GLU A 21 -2.16 24.39 -11.86
N LYS A 22 -3.47 24.20 -11.98
CA LYS A 22 -4.48 25.25 -11.74
C LYS A 22 -4.39 25.81 -10.32
N ALA A 23 -4.28 24.94 -9.31
CA ALA A 23 -4.12 25.34 -7.91
C ALA A 23 -2.86 26.19 -7.71
N GLY A 24 -1.73 25.77 -8.29
CA GLY A 24 -0.49 26.53 -8.20
C GLY A 24 -0.50 27.85 -8.96
N ARG A 25 -1.12 27.91 -10.14
CA ARG A 25 -1.22 29.14 -10.95
C ARG A 25 -2.10 30.20 -10.31
N LEU A 26 -3.11 29.79 -9.54
CA LEU A 26 -3.93 30.69 -8.73
C LEU A 26 -3.06 31.54 -7.79
N CYS A 27 -2.07 30.93 -7.13
CA CYS A 27 -1.17 31.62 -6.19
C CYS A 27 -0.39 32.78 -6.82
N TYR A 28 -0.16 32.73 -8.14
CA TYR A 28 0.60 33.73 -8.89
C TYR A 28 -0.26 34.55 -9.85
N ALA A 29 -1.60 34.46 -9.75
CA ALA A 29 -2.55 35.07 -10.70
C ALA A 29 -2.18 34.81 -12.17
N SER A 30 -1.70 33.59 -12.48
CA SER A 30 -1.12 33.21 -13.78
C SER A 30 -1.92 32.11 -14.48
N GLY A 31 -3.23 32.08 -14.24
CA GLY A 31 -4.14 31.06 -14.80
C GLY A 31 -4.26 31.12 -16.32
N ASP A 32 -3.99 32.27 -16.93
CA ASP A 32 -3.88 32.49 -18.38
C ASP A 32 -2.78 31.63 -19.03
N LYS A 33 -1.78 31.22 -18.25
CA LYS A 33 -0.63 30.41 -18.71
C LYS A 33 -0.80 28.91 -18.47
N GLN A 34 -1.98 28.45 -18.04
CA GLN A 34 -2.24 27.03 -17.78
C GLN A 34 -2.05 26.18 -19.05
N GLY A 35 -1.30 25.09 -18.95
CA GLY A 35 -0.99 24.20 -20.06
C GLY A 35 0.05 24.72 -21.06
N THR A 36 0.56 25.94 -20.89
CA THR A 36 1.54 26.53 -21.83
C THR A 36 2.98 26.08 -21.60
N ASN A 37 3.27 25.43 -20.46
CA ASN A 37 4.60 24.91 -20.12
C ASN A 37 4.45 23.55 -19.43
N GLU A 38 4.76 22.49 -20.17
CA GLU A 38 4.63 21.10 -19.72
C GLU A 38 5.50 20.78 -18.49
N ASN A 39 6.62 21.46 -18.33
CA ASN A 39 7.57 21.26 -17.23
C ASN A 39 7.26 22.11 -16.00
N TRP A 40 6.25 23.00 -16.07
CA TRP A 40 5.96 23.93 -14.98
C TRP A 40 5.70 23.20 -13.66
N LEU A 41 4.86 22.17 -13.69
CA LEU A 41 4.50 21.41 -12.50
C LEU A 41 5.71 20.66 -11.91
N ALA A 42 6.46 19.94 -12.74
CA ALA A 42 7.66 19.21 -12.31
C ALA A 42 8.70 20.15 -11.68
N ALA A 43 8.88 21.36 -12.23
CA ALA A 43 9.76 22.36 -11.65
C ALA A 43 9.29 22.81 -10.25
N ARG A 44 7.98 23.07 -10.06
CA ARG A 44 7.44 23.45 -8.74
C ARG A 44 7.60 22.35 -7.70
N VAL A 45 7.37 21.09 -8.09
CA VAL A 45 7.58 19.93 -7.20
C VAL A 45 9.05 19.84 -6.80
N LYS A 46 9.98 19.98 -7.75
CA LYS A 46 11.43 19.97 -7.49
C LYS A 46 11.89 21.12 -6.58
N GLU A 47 11.25 22.28 -6.68
CA GLU A 47 11.50 23.44 -5.80
C GLU A 47 10.89 23.26 -4.38
N GLY A 48 10.15 22.18 -4.14
CA GLY A 48 9.57 21.87 -2.82
C GLY A 48 8.19 22.48 -2.57
N HIS A 49 7.50 22.94 -3.61
CA HIS A 49 6.13 23.47 -3.49
C HIS A 49 5.11 22.32 -3.41
N GLU A 50 5.28 21.42 -2.44
CA GLU A 50 4.54 20.17 -2.32
C GLU A 50 3.10 20.33 -1.84
N SER A 51 2.72 21.49 -1.28
CA SER A 51 1.31 21.73 -0.91
C SER A 51 0.39 21.71 -2.15
N LEU A 52 0.91 22.04 -3.33
CA LEU A 52 0.14 22.04 -4.57
C LEU A 52 -0.38 20.64 -4.93
N ILE A 53 0.44 19.62 -4.72
CA ILE A 53 0.11 18.23 -5.08
C ILE A 53 -0.83 17.57 -4.05
N GLU A 54 -1.20 18.24 -2.96
CA GLU A 54 -2.22 17.74 -2.02
C GLU A 54 -3.64 17.76 -2.61
N HIS A 55 -3.87 18.56 -3.67
CA HIS A 55 -5.19 18.68 -4.31
C HIS A 55 -5.59 17.45 -5.14
N ALA A 56 -4.65 16.57 -5.48
CA ALA A 56 -4.90 15.33 -6.19
C ALA A 56 -4.66 14.12 -5.29
N SER A 57 -5.51 13.11 -5.42
CA SER A 57 -5.45 11.86 -4.66
C SER A 57 -5.59 10.63 -5.55
N ALA A 58 -5.06 9.50 -5.06
CA ALA A 58 -5.21 8.18 -5.65
C ALA A 58 -5.62 7.15 -4.61
N THR A 59 -6.41 6.17 -5.04
CA THR A 59 -6.93 5.06 -4.24
C THR A 59 -6.38 3.75 -4.77
N PHE A 60 -5.77 2.97 -3.89
CA PHE A 60 -5.17 1.68 -4.19
C PHE A 60 -5.87 0.56 -3.45
N TYR A 61 -5.98 -0.59 -4.11
CA TYR A 61 -6.21 -1.88 -3.48
C TYR A 61 -4.87 -2.57 -3.28
N ILE A 62 -4.65 -3.11 -2.08
CA ILE A 62 -3.42 -3.82 -1.71
C ILE A 62 -3.81 -5.14 -1.04
N ARG A 63 -3.27 -6.24 -1.56
CA ARG A 63 -3.28 -7.57 -0.93
C ARG A 63 -1.87 -7.85 -0.39
N ALA A 64 -1.75 -8.03 0.93
CA ALA A 64 -0.46 -8.13 1.62
C ALA A 64 -0.60 -8.83 2.98
N SER A 65 0.49 -8.93 3.76
CA SER A 65 0.47 -9.53 5.09
C SER A 65 -0.09 -8.59 6.15
N ARG A 66 -0.56 -9.17 7.27
CA ARG A 66 -0.90 -8.40 8.46
C ARG A 66 0.31 -7.61 9.00
N ALA A 67 1.52 -8.17 8.95
CA ALA A 67 2.74 -7.46 9.32
C ALA A 67 2.93 -6.17 8.53
N LEU A 68 2.87 -6.24 7.19
CA LEU A 68 3.00 -5.08 6.32
C LEU A 68 1.94 -4.03 6.62
N THR A 69 0.66 -4.43 6.72
CA THR A 69 -0.41 -3.45 6.95
C THR A 69 -0.26 -2.73 8.28
N HIS A 70 0.32 -3.38 9.30
CA HIS A 70 0.61 -2.75 10.59
C HIS A 70 1.68 -1.65 10.50
N GLU A 71 2.58 -1.71 9.51
CA GLU A 71 3.49 -0.61 9.16
C GLU A 71 2.84 0.44 8.26
N LEU A 72 2.02 0.00 7.31
CA LEU A 72 1.38 0.88 6.32
C LEU A 72 0.42 1.87 6.97
N VAL A 73 -0.40 1.43 7.92
CA VAL A 73 -1.39 2.28 8.60
C VAL A 73 -0.78 3.30 9.57
N ARG A 74 0.55 3.35 9.68
CA ARG A 74 1.28 4.37 10.45
C ARG A 74 1.40 5.69 9.69
N HIS A 75 1.14 5.68 8.38
CA HIS A 75 1.00 6.87 7.54
C HIS A 75 -0.39 7.45 7.77
N ARG A 76 -0.47 8.63 8.40
CA ARG A 76 -1.72 9.13 9.00
C ARG A 76 -2.53 10.03 8.06
N ILE A 77 -1.91 10.57 7.01
CA ILE A 77 -2.58 11.46 6.06
C ILE A 77 -3.22 10.60 4.98
N ALA A 78 -4.19 9.79 5.41
CA ALA A 78 -4.69 8.66 4.65
C ALA A 78 -6.12 8.29 5.02
N SER A 79 -6.78 7.55 4.15
CA SER A 79 -8.01 6.82 4.46
C SER A 79 -7.83 5.33 4.20
N TYR A 80 -8.26 4.49 5.15
CA TYR A 80 -8.09 3.04 5.10
C TYR A 80 -9.43 2.31 5.22
N SER A 81 -9.60 1.24 4.46
CA SER A 81 -10.66 0.25 4.65
C SER A 81 -10.06 -1.15 4.51
N GLN A 82 -10.05 -1.90 5.61
CA GLN A 82 -9.34 -3.18 5.68
C GLN A 82 -10.28 -4.34 5.97
N ARG A 83 -10.03 -5.49 5.32
CA ARG A 83 -10.67 -6.77 5.63
C ARG A 83 -10.57 -7.05 7.14
N SER A 84 -11.71 -7.24 7.79
CA SER A 84 -11.78 -7.41 9.24
C SER A 84 -11.90 -8.88 9.65
N GLN A 85 -10.90 -9.38 10.37
CA GLN A 85 -10.94 -10.71 11.00
C GLN A 85 -11.96 -10.84 12.16
N ARG A 86 -12.69 -9.76 12.50
CA ARG A 86 -13.84 -9.85 13.42
C ARG A 86 -15.09 -10.36 12.72
N TYR A 87 -15.23 -10.03 11.44
CA TYR A 87 -16.43 -10.30 10.64
C TYR A 87 -16.19 -11.37 9.58
N VAL A 88 -14.99 -11.42 9.01
CA VAL A 88 -14.63 -12.41 8.01
C VAL A 88 -13.84 -13.53 8.68
N ARG A 89 -14.30 -14.77 8.48
CA ARG A 89 -13.66 -15.98 9.03
C ARG A 89 -12.59 -16.47 8.06
N GLU A 90 -11.35 -16.56 8.53
CA GLU A 90 -10.23 -17.06 7.74
C GLU A 90 -10.17 -18.59 7.79
N LEU A 91 -11.19 -19.26 7.24
CA LEU A 91 -11.34 -20.73 7.32
C LEU A 91 -10.34 -21.47 6.43
N GLN A 92 -9.83 -20.83 5.38
CA GLN A 92 -8.80 -21.40 4.52
C GLN A 92 -7.46 -20.72 4.78
N ALA A 93 -6.39 -21.50 4.72
CA ALA A 93 -5.04 -21.01 4.91
C ALA A 93 -4.66 -20.06 3.78
N ASP A 94 -4.45 -18.79 4.12
CA ASP A 94 -4.08 -17.74 3.17
C ASP A 94 -3.10 -16.77 3.83
N TYR A 95 -1.86 -16.80 3.36
CA TYR A 95 -0.74 -16.06 3.92
C TYR A 95 0.24 -15.68 2.83
N ILE A 96 0.93 -14.55 3.06
CA ILE A 96 2.01 -14.09 2.22
C ILE A 96 3.26 -14.94 2.51
N ILE A 97 3.94 -15.38 1.45
CA ILE A 97 5.15 -16.21 1.55
C ILE A 97 6.36 -15.34 1.19
N PRO A 98 7.26 -15.08 2.17
CA PRO A 98 8.56 -14.49 1.90
C PRO A 98 9.39 -15.34 0.91
N PRO A 99 10.17 -14.71 0.01
CA PRO A 99 11.01 -15.43 -0.95
C PRO A 99 11.95 -16.46 -0.31
N GLU A 100 12.40 -16.20 0.91
CA GLU A 100 13.27 -17.07 1.71
C GLU A 100 12.62 -18.41 2.07
N PHE A 101 11.30 -18.53 1.96
CA PHE A 101 10.53 -19.74 2.22
C PHE A 101 9.88 -20.34 0.97
N GLU A 102 10.24 -19.90 -0.24
CA GLU A 102 9.66 -20.44 -1.48
C GLU A 102 10.09 -21.89 -1.76
N ASP A 103 11.34 -22.26 -1.45
CA ASP A 103 11.82 -23.65 -1.61
C ASP A 103 11.29 -24.54 -0.48
N LYS A 104 10.20 -25.24 -0.77
CA LYS A 104 9.54 -26.18 0.16
C LYS A 104 10.42 -27.35 0.63
N ASN A 105 11.52 -27.64 -0.07
CA ASN A 105 12.43 -28.70 0.34
C ASN A 105 13.40 -28.23 1.42
N SER A 106 13.60 -26.91 1.55
CA SER A 106 14.43 -26.33 2.60
C SER A 106 13.83 -26.56 3.98
N GLU A 107 14.69 -26.81 4.96
CA GLU A 107 14.25 -27.05 6.33
C GLU A 107 13.51 -25.83 6.92
N THR A 108 13.99 -24.63 6.61
CA THR A 108 13.37 -23.36 7.04
C THR A 108 11.97 -23.18 6.47
N ALA A 109 11.73 -23.54 5.19
CA ALA A 109 10.40 -23.46 4.61
C ALA A 109 9.44 -24.48 5.22
N LYS A 110 9.90 -25.69 5.55
CA LYS A 110 9.07 -26.69 6.24
C LYS A 110 8.60 -26.18 7.58
N ILE A 111 9.52 -25.67 8.42
CA ILE A 111 9.19 -25.07 9.72
C ILE A 111 8.15 -23.95 9.54
N PHE A 112 8.34 -23.07 8.57
CA PHE A 112 7.40 -21.99 8.27
C PHE A 112 6.00 -22.53 7.91
N HIS A 113 5.92 -23.46 6.95
CA HIS A 113 4.64 -24.01 6.48
C HIS A 113 3.92 -24.84 7.54
N GLU A 114 4.64 -25.59 8.37
CA GLU A 114 4.09 -26.33 9.50
C GLU A 114 3.47 -25.38 10.54
N ALA A 115 4.18 -24.30 10.88
CA ALA A 115 3.66 -23.27 11.80
C ALA A 115 2.40 -22.60 11.25
N MET A 116 2.36 -22.30 9.94
CA MET A 116 1.15 -21.77 9.30
C MET A 116 0.00 -22.79 9.39
N SER A 117 0.22 -24.05 9.03
CA SER A 117 -0.82 -25.09 9.10
C SER A 117 -1.40 -25.22 10.51
N ALA A 118 -0.52 -25.30 11.52
CA ALA A 118 -0.92 -25.41 12.92
C ALA A 118 -1.75 -24.21 13.41
N ALA A 119 -1.43 -23.00 12.95
CA ALA A 119 -2.19 -21.80 13.29
C ALA A 119 -3.62 -21.85 12.75
N TRP A 120 -3.81 -22.27 11.48
CA TRP A 120 -5.14 -22.39 10.88
C TRP A 120 -5.97 -23.52 11.48
N ASP A 121 -5.34 -24.66 11.78
CA ASP A 121 -6.02 -25.77 12.46
C ASP A 121 -6.46 -25.37 13.86
N SER A 122 -5.62 -24.62 14.59
CA SER A 122 -5.97 -24.08 15.91
C SER A 122 -7.12 -23.07 15.80
N TYR A 123 -7.09 -22.19 14.80
CA TYR A 123 -8.16 -21.22 14.56
C TYR A 123 -9.51 -21.91 14.33
N LYS A 124 -9.56 -22.95 13.49
CA LYS A 124 -10.78 -23.75 13.25
C LYS A 124 -11.28 -24.41 14.52
N LYS A 125 -10.41 -25.09 15.27
CA LYS A 125 -10.77 -25.75 16.54
C LYS A 125 -11.35 -24.77 17.56
N LEU A 126 -10.80 -23.55 17.64
CA LEU A 126 -11.33 -22.50 18.52
C LEU A 126 -12.74 -22.05 18.10
N LEU A 127 -12.98 -21.88 16.78
CA LEU A 127 -14.30 -21.57 16.26
C LEU A 127 -15.31 -22.70 16.54
N ASP A 128 -14.91 -23.95 16.32
CA ASP A 128 -15.74 -25.13 16.57
C ASP A 128 -16.08 -25.30 18.06
N ALA A 129 -15.18 -24.86 18.95
CA ALA A 129 -15.40 -24.77 20.39
C ALA A 129 -16.31 -23.59 20.81
N GLY A 130 -16.85 -22.82 19.86
CA GLY A 130 -17.78 -21.72 20.11
C GLY A 130 -17.13 -20.35 20.36
N MET A 131 -15.81 -20.21 20.18
CA MET A 131 -15.16 -18.90 20.34
C MET A 131 -15.54 -17.94 19.23
N LYS A 132 -15.75 -16.67 19.58
CA LYS A 132 -16.00 -15.61 18.61
C LYS A 132 -14.76 -15.37 17.73
N PRO A 133 -14.91 -15.03 16.43
CA PRO A 133 -13.79 -14.79 15.53
C PRO A 133 -12.79 -13.74 16.04
N GLU A 134 -13.27 -12.69 16.72
CA GLU A 134 -12.43 -11.62 17.25
C GLU A 134 -11.46 -12.06 18.36
N ILE A 135 -11.77 -13.17 19.04
CA ILE A 135 -10.88 -13.82 20.03
C ILE A 135 -10.10 -14.96 19.38
N ALA A 136 -10.76 -15.82 18.61
CA ALA A 136 -10.11 -16.97 17.97
C ALA A 136 -8.94 -16.55 17.07
N ARG A 137 -9.04 -15.41 16.38
CA ARG A 137 -7.99 -14.90 15.47
C ARG A 137 -6.64 -14.60 16.12
N TYR A 138 -6.54 -14.57 17.45
CA TYR A 138 -5.27 -14.30 18.14
C TYR A 138 -4.19 -15.35 17.84
N VAL A 139 -4.59 -16.54 17.37
CA VAL A 139 -3.65 -17.57 16.91
C VAL A 139 -3.21 -17.39 15.46
N LEU A 140 -3.85 -16.50 14.68
CA LEU A 140 -3.48 -16.28 13.29
C LEU A 140 -2.15 -15.52 13.21
N PRO A 141 -1.25 -15.90 12.28
CA PRO A 141 0.10 -15.37 12.23
C PRO A 141 0.16 -13.99 11.56
N ASN A 142 1.26 -13.28 11.78
CA ASN A 142 1.59 -12.03 11.10
C ASN A 142 1.64 -12.15 9.56
N ALA A 143 1.95 -13.34 9.05
CA ALA A 143 1.95 -13.65 7.62
C ALA A 143 0.54 -13.75 7.03
N CYS A 144 -0.51 -13.83 7.85
CA CYS A 144 -1.89 -13.95 7.40
C CYS A 144 -2.22 -12.85 6.40
N MET A 145 -2.76 -13.26 5.25
CA MET A 145 -3.12 -12.36 4.17
C MET A 145 -4.27 -11.44 4.62
N THR A 146 -4.19 -10.19 4.20
CA THR A 146 -5.25 -9.21 4.36
C THR A 146 -5.35 -8.34 3.11
N GLU A 147 -6.51 -7.73 2.95
CA GLU A 147 -6.83 -6.84 1.84
C GLU A 147 -7.12 -5.46 2.44
N ILE A 148 -6.54 -4.41 1.87
CA ILE A 148 -6.72 -3.04 2.33
C ILE A 148 -6.89 -2.11 1.13
N ILE A 149 -7.91 -1.27 1.20
CA ILE A 149 -8.06 -0.10 0.34
C ILE A 149 -7.44 1.09 1.05
N CYS A 150 -6.59 1.81 0.34
CA CYS A 150 -5.86 2.97 0.83
C CYS A 150 -6.09 4.15 -0.10
N THR A 151 -6.43 5.32 0.43
CA THR A 151 -6.48 6.57 -0.33
C THR A 151 -5.53 7.59 0.27
N TRP A 152 -4.72 8.21 -0.59
CA TRP A 152 -3.71 9.20 -0.23
C TRP A 152 -3.72 10.35 -1.24
N ASN A 153 -3.43 11.56 -0.79
CA ASN A 153 -3.07 12.64 -1.70
C ASN A 153 -1.66 12.43 -2.27
N PHE A 154 -1.31 13.10 -3.37
CA PHE A 154 -0.02 12.85 -4.04
C PHE A 154 1.18 13.21 -3.16
N ARG A 155 1.06 14.21 -2.28
CA ARG A 155 2.11 14.54 -1.30
C ARG A 155 2.38 13.37 -0.36
N GLU A 156 1.33 12.80 0.22
CA GLU A 156 1.47 11.65 1.11
C GLU A 156 2.02 10.43 0.35
N ILE A 157 1.61 10.20 -0.90
CA ILE A 157 2.20 9.13 -1.72
C ILE A 157 3.71 9.33 -1.86
N ARG A 158 4.19 10.53 -2.21
CA ARG A 158 5.63 10.83 -2.28
C ARG A 158 6.33 10.59 -0.94
N HIS A 159 5.70 10.98 0.17
CA HIS A 159 6.22 10.74 1.51
C HIS A 159 6.35 9.24 1.83
N ILE A 160 5.31 8.46 1.55
CA ILE A 160 5.30 7.00 1.71
C ILE A 160 6.42 6.39 0.88
N LEU A 161 6.53 6.74 -0.40
CA LEU A 161 7.56 6.22 -1.29
C LEU A 161 8.96 6.50 -0.74
N LYS A 162 9.25 7.74 -0.34
CA LYS A 162 10.54 8.12 0.25
C LYS A 162 10.92 7.26 1.47
N LEU A 163 9.96 6.95 2.33
CA LEU A 163 10.21 6.14 3.53
C LEU A 163 10.25 4.64 3.24
N ARG A 164 9.40 4.16 2.34
CA ARG A 164 9.11 2.73 2.18
C ARG A 164 9.84 2.07 1.02
N THR A 165 10.50 2.81 0.14
CA THR A 165 11.49 2.25 -0.81
C THR A 165 12.89 2.13 -0.19
N SER A 166 13.14 2.76 0.96
CA SER A 166 14.41 2.69 1.68
C SER A 166 14.83 1.24 2.01
N PRO A 167 16.12 0.88 1.91
CA PRO A 167 16.62 -0.44 2.30
C PRO A 167 16.34 -0.83 3.75
N ALA A 168 16.13 0.15 4.63
CA ALA A 168 15.81 -0.08 6.04
C ALA A 168 14.34 -0.47 6.29
N ALA A 169 13.46 -0.32 5.29
CA ALA A 169 12.07 -0.71 5.41
C ALA A 169 11.89 -2.24 5.22
N LEU A 170 10.80 -2.79 5.77
CA LEU A 170 10.40 -4.19 5.58
C LEU A 170 10.47 -4.58 4.09
N PRO A 171 11.13 -5.69 3.71
CA PRO A 171 11.26 -6.06 2.30
C PRO A 171 9.91 -6.19 1.56
N GLU A 172 8.87 -6.68 2.23
CA GLU A 172 7.52 -6.76 1.67
C GLU A 172 6.95 -5.36 1.35
N ILE A 173 7.08 -4.38 2.26
CA ILE A 173 6.54 -3.02 2.03
C ILE A 173 7.32 -2.27 0.95
N ARG A 174 8.60 -2.58 0.79
CA ARG A 174 9.41 -2.06 -0.32
C ARG A 174 8.88 -2.53 -1.67
N GLU A 175 8.46 -3.79 -1.78
CA GLU A 175 7.89 -4.31 -3.02
C GLU A 175 6.54 -3.62 -3.35
N VAL A 176 5.68 -3.42 -2.34
CA VAL A 176 4.43 -2.66 -2.49
C VAL A 176 4.71 -1.20 -2.90
N ALA A 177 5.65 -0.54 -2.22
CA ALA A 177 6.01 0.84 -2.50
C ALA A 177 6.57 1.00 -3.92
N GLN A 178 7.40 0.07 -4.39
CA GLN A 178 7.92 0.12 -5.76
C GLN A 178 6.79 0.00 -6.79
N LYS A 179 5.86 -0.94 -6.62
CA LYS A 179 4.69 -1.09 -7.50
C LYS A 179 3.83 0.19 -7.52
N ILE A 180 3.62 0.84 -6.37
CA ILE A 180 2.92 2.12 -6.29
C ILE A 180 3.70 3.21 -7.04
N CYS A 181 5.03 3.27 -6.90
CA CYS A 181 5.88 4.23 -7.59
C CYS A 181 5.74 4.10 -9.11
N ASP A 182 5.84 2.87 -9.62
CA ASP A 182 5.76 2.58 -11.06
C ASP A 182 4.39 3.00 -11.62
N ILE A 183 3.30 2.66 -10.93
CA ILE A 183 1.94 3.09 -11.30
C ILE A 183 1.83 4.62 -11.30
N MET A 184 2.34 5.31 -10.27
CA MET A 184 2.18 6.76 -10.17
C MET A 184 3.04 7.52 -11.16
N LYS A 185 4.19 6.98 -11.57
CA LYS A 185 5.00 7.50 -12.68
C LYS A 185 4.26 7.44 -14.01
N GLU A 186 3.49 6.37 -14.23
CA GLU A 186 2.65 6.25 -15.43
C GLU A 186 1.47 7.24 -15.39
N GLN A 187 0.81 7.36 -14.24
CA GLN A 187 -0.45 8.10 -14.12
C GLN A 187 -0.28 9.62 -13.93
N ALA A 188 0.81 10.06 -13.30
CA ALA A 188 1.11 11.46 -13.03
C ALA A 188 2.62 11.77 -13.18
N PRO A 189 3.18 11.64 -14.40
CA PRO A 189 4.62 11.74 -14.65
C PRO A 189 5.24 13.09 -14.26
N LYS A 190 4.50 14.20 -14.34
CA LYS A 190 5.00 15.54 -13.94
C LYS A 190 5.13 15.66 -12.43
N VAL A 191 4.45 14.81 -11.65
CA VAL A 191 4.52 14.81 -10.19
C VAL A 191 5.43 13.72 -9.65
N PHE A 192 5.53 12.56 -10.31
CA PHE A 192 6.28 11.39 -9.80
C PHE A 192 7.48 10.98 -10.66
N GLY A 193 7.69 11.58 -11.82
CA GLY A 193 8.75 11.20 -12.76
C GLY A 193 10.18 11.41 -12.26
N ASP A 194 10.36 12.17 -11.17
CA ASP A 194 11.66 12.40 -10.52
C ASP A 194 12.04 11.34 -9.46
N LEU A 195 11.10 10.47 -9.08
CA LEU A 195 11.32 9.38 -8.11
C LEU A 195 11.92 8.13 -8.76
#